data_AF-A0A967GYB9-F1
#
_entry.id   AF-A0A967GYB9-F1
#
_cell.length_a   1.000
_cell.length_b   1.000
_cell.length_c   1.000
_cell.angle_alpha   90.00
_cell.angle_beta   90.00
_cell.angle_gamma   90.00
#
_symmetry.space_group_name_H-M   'P 1'
#
loop_
_entity.id
_entity.type
_entity.pdbx_description
1 polymer ?
#
loop_
_entity_poly.entity_id
_entity_poly.type
_entity_poly.pdbx_seq_one_letter_code
_entity_poly.pdbx_strand_id
1 'polypeptide(L)'
;DEAGFLFPNDFVVLDEAHTLESVASNQLGLRLSHAGLRFNLQRLYNPRSRKGLLRALGAAKAMIGVESALAEAEEFFTGLGATAEFGEYGREFRVR
;
A
#
# COMPACT_ATOMS: atom_id res chain seq x y z
N ASP A 1 9.45 -30.39 8.11
CA ASP A 1 8.73 -30.39 9.41
C ASP A 1 8.74 -29.00 10.02
N GLU A 2 7.88 -28.11 9.55
CA GLU A 2 7.53 -26.91 10.32
C GLU A 2 6.28 -27.25 11.11
N ALA A 3 6.45 -27.52 12.40
CA ALA A 3 5.32 -27.68 13.31
C ALA A 3 4.66 -26.30 13.47
N GLY A 4 3.55 -26.09 12.76
CA GLY A 4 2.66 -24.96 13.05
C GLY A 4 2.22 -25.01 14.51
N PHE A 5 1.97 -23.85 15.10
CA PHE A 5 1.57 -23.75 16.52
C PHE A 5 0.18 -24.37 16.81
N LEU A 6 -0.59 -24.71 15.77
CA LEU A 6 -1.92 -25.29 15.87
C LEU A 6 -2.00 -26.58 15.07
N PHE A 7 -2.65 -27.58 15.66
CA PHE A 7 -2.95 -28.85 15.00
C PHE A 7 -4.24 -28.74 14.16
N PRO A 8 -4.43 -29.62 13.16
CA PRO A 8 -5.71 -29.73 12.46
C PRO A 8 -6.87 -29.96 13.44
N ASN A 9 -7.95 -29.19 13.30
CA ASN A 9 -9.14 -29.18 14.16
C ASN A 9 -8.92 -28.61 15.58
N ASP A 10 -7.82 -27.91 15.82
CA ASP A 10 -7.62 -27.17 17.07
C ASP A 10 -8.23 -25.76 16.98
N PHE A 11 -8.43 -25.12 18.13
CA PHE A 11 -8.99 -23.77 18.22
C PHE A 11 -8.17 -22.87 19.15
N VAL A 12 -8.25 -21.55 18.92
CA VAL A 12 -7.58 -20.54 19.75
C VAL A 12 -8.62 -19.63 20.38
N VAL A 13 -8.44 -19.35 21.67
CA VAL A 13 -9.18 -18.30 22.39
C VAL A 13 -8.25 -17.10 22.56
N LEU A 14 -8.67 -15.96 22.03
CA LEU A 14 -7.93 -14.69 22.13
C LEU A 14 -8.56 -13.85 23.24
N ASP A 15 -7.83 -13.62 24.32
CA ASP A 15 -8.29 -12.83 25.46
C ASP A 15 -8.43 -11.33 25.10
N GLU A 16 -7.61 -10.84 24.16
CA GLU A 16 -7.59 -9.44 23.71
C GLU A 16 -8.02 -9.28 22.25
N ALA A 17 -9.09 -9.97 21.85
CA ALA A 17 -9.58 -9.99 20.48
C ALA A 17 -9.84 -8.59 19.88
N HIS A 18 -10.12 -7.58 20.72
CA HIS A 18 -10.29 -6.20 20.28
C HIS A 18 -9.03 -5.58 19.65
N THR A 19 -7.84 -6.13 19.93
CA THR A 19 -6.57 -5.70 19.33
C THR A 19 -6.26 -6.40 18.01
N LEU A 20 -6.95 -7.49 17.70
CA LEU A 20 -6.62 -8.39 16.60
C LEU A 20 -6.54 -7.66 15.25
N GLU A 21 -7.52 -6.82 14.95
CA GLU A 21 -7.57 -6.06 13.70
C GLU A 21 -6.39 -5.08 13.57
N SER A 22 -6.07 -4.35 14.64
CA SER A 22 -4.95 -3.42 14.68
C SER A 22 -3.62 -4.14 14.51
N VAL A 23 -3.44 -5.27 15.22
CA VAL A 23 -2.21 -6.08 15.13
C VAL A 23 -2.08 -6.70 13.74
N ALA A 24 -3.14 -7.28 13.20
CA ALA A 24 -3.16 -7.84 11.85
C ALA A 24 -2.87 -6.77 10.79
N SER A 25 -3.48 -5.59 10.88
CA SER A 25 -3.22 -4.49 9.95
C SER A 25 -1.77 -4.02 10.00
N ASN A 26 -1.17 -3.93 11.19
CA ASN A 26 0.22 -3.50 11.35
C ASN A 26 1.25 -4.54 10.86
N GLN A 27 0.98 -5.83 11.07
CA GLN A 27 1.92 -6.91 10.77
C GLN A 27 1.73 -7.51 9.37
N LEU A 28 0.49 -7.62 8.92
CA LEU A 28 0.12 -8.29 7.67
C LEU A 28 -0.43 -7.31 6.62
N GLY A 29 -0.76 -6.08 7.01
CA GLY A 29 -1.29 -5.08 6.11
C GLY A 29 -0.25 -4.52 5.13
N LEU A 30 -0.75 -4.02 3.99
CA LEU A 30 0.08 -3.38 2.98
C LEU A 30 0.59 -2.02 3.51
N ARG A 31 1.90 -1.83 3.45
CA ARG A 31 2.54 -0.56 3.80
C ARG A 31 2.89 0.21 2.53
N LEU A 32 2.04 1.17 2.19
CA LEU A 32 2.19 2.02 1.01
C LEU A 32 2.40 3.48 1.43
N SER A 33 3.24 4.19 0.68
CA SER A 33 3.41 5.63 0.82
C SER A 33 3.29 6.30 -0.54
N HIS A 34 2.83 7.55 -0.57
CA HIS A 34 2.71 8.32 -1.81
C HIS A 34 4.05 8.37 -2.56
N ALA A 35 5.12 8.76 -1.86
CA ALA A 35 6.46 8.83 -2.44
C ALA A 35 6.98 7.47 -2.93
N GLY A 36 6.76 6.40 -2.16
CA GLY A 36 7.22 5.06 -2.51
C GLY A 36 6.49 4.50 -3.74
N LEU A 37 5.17 4.66 -3.81
CA LEU A 37 4.38 4.23 -4.96
C LEU A 37 4.81 4.99 -6.22
N ARG A 38 4.91 6.32 -6.13
CA ARG A 38 5.37 7.18 -7.23
C ARG A 38 6.77 6.79 -7.72
N PHE A 39 7.70 6.55 -6.80
CA PHE A 39 9.06 6.12 -7.14
C PHE A 39 9.06 4.80 -7.92
N ASN A 40 8.30 3.80 -7.46
CA ASN A 40 8.22 2.50 -8.12
C ASN A 40 7.60 2.62 -9.53
N LEU A 41 6.53 3.38 -9.68
CA LEU A 41 5.91 3.65 -10.98
C LEU A 41 6.88 4.36 -11.93
N GLN A 42 7.61 5.37 -11.47
CA GLN A 42 8.58 6.11 -12.30
C GLN A 42 9.80 5.27 -12.71
N ARG A 43 10.16 4.22 -11.97
CA ARG A 43 11.17 3.23 -12.41
C ARG A 43 10.67 2.37 -13.57
N LEU A 44 9.38 2.02 -13.57
CA LEU A 44 8.75 1.33 -14.69
C LEU A 44 8.69 2.24 -15.91
N TYR A 45 8.20 3.46 -15.73
CA TYR A 45 8.20 4.48 -16.78
C TYR A 45 8.03 5.89 -16.18
N ASN A 46 8.94 6.79 -16.53
CA ASN A 46 8.86 8.21 -16.18
C ASN A 46 8.37 9.01 -17.40
N PRO A 47 7.14 9.57 -17.37
CA PRO A 47 6.57 10.26 -18.54
C PRO A 47 7.33 11.53 -18.93
N ARG A 48 7.96 12.21 -17.96
CA ARG A 48 8.68 13.48 -18.19
C ARG A 48 9.99 13.26 -18.92
N SER A 49 10.79 12.28 -18.48
CA SER A 49 12.06 11.95 -19.14
C SER A 49 11.91 10.94 -20.27
N ARG A 50 10.74 10.29 -20.36
CA ARG A 50 10.39 9.21 -21.29
C ARG A 50 11.31 7.99 -21.17
N LYS A 51 11.87 7.74 -19.99
CA LYS A 51 12.78 6.62 -19.67
C LYS A 51 12.12 5.61 -18.72
N GLY A 52 12.68 4.40 -18.63
CA GLY A 52 12.23 3.37 -17.68
C GLY A 52 12.26 1.96 -18.26
N LEU A 53 12.03 0.96 -17.42
CA LEU A 53 12.05 -0.46 -17.81
C LEU A 53 11.07 -0.76 -18.95
N LEU A 54 9.83 -0.26 -18.85
CA LEU A 54 8.78 -0.52 -19.85
C LEU A 54 9.09 0.14 -21.20
N ARG A 55 9.81 1.26 -21.19
CA ARG A 55 10.30 1.89 -22.41
C ARG A 55 11.37 1.03 -23.09
N ALA A 56 12.29 0.45 -22.33
CA ALA A 56 13.32 -0.45 -22.85
C ALA A 56 12.70 -1.73 -23.46
N LEU A 57 11.58 -2.18 -22.90
CA LEU A 57 10.83 -3.35 -23.38
C LEU A 57 9.83 -3.05 -24.50
N GLY A 58 9.67 -1.79 -24.92
CA GLY A 58 8.68 -1.40 -25.94
C GLY A 58 7.22 -1.61 -25.50
N ALA A 59 6.94 -1.70 -24.19
CA ALA A 59 5.65 -2.06 -23.64
C ALA A 59 4.68 -0.87 -23.58
N ALA A 60 4.23 -0.38 -24.75
CA ALA A 60 3.42 0.83 -24.88
C ALA A 60 2.16 0.86 -24.00
N LYS A 61 1.39 -0.24 -23.98
CA LYS A 61 0.18 -0.33 -23.15
C LYS A 61 0.48 -0.21 -21.65
N ALA A 62 1.57 -0.82 -21.19
CA ALA A 62 1.97 -0.75 -19.80
C ALA A 62 2.48 0.65 -19.42
N MET A 63 3.15 1.37 -20.33
CA MET A 63 3.55 2.76 -20.11
C MET A 63 2.32 3.68 -19.91
N ILE A 64 1.26 3.49 -20.70
CA ILE A 64 -0.02 4.20 -20.51
C ILE A 64 -0.61 3.86 -19.13
N GLY A 65 -0.59 2.58 -18.75
CA GLY A 65 -1.04 2.16 -17.42
C GLY A 65 -0.26 2.83 -16.27
N VAL A 66 1.05 3.04 -16.44
CA VAL A 66 1.85 3.78 -15.45
C VAL A 66 1.46 5.26 -15.38
N GLU A 67 1.17 5.90 -16.52
CA GLU A 67 0.68 7.29 -16.54
C GLU A 67 -0.66 7.43 -15.80
N SER A 68 -1.62 6.53 -16.07
CA SER A 68 -2.89 6.48 -15.36
C SER A 68 -2.71 6.23 -13.86
N ALA A 69 -1.92 5.22 -13.48
CA ALA A 69 -1.68 4.90 -12.08
C ALA A 69 -0.98 6.03 -11.31
N LEU A 70 -0.11 6.81 -11.98
CA LEU A 70 0.51 8.00 -11.37
C LEU A 70 -0.53 9.09 -11.07
N ALA A 71 -1.48 9.31 -11.98
CA ALA A 71 -2.55 10.28 -11.79
C ALA A 71 -3.52 9.83 -10.67
N GLU A 72 -3.96 8.58 -10.71
CA GLU A 72 -4.85 8.00 -9.69
C GLU A 72 -4.19 7.99 -8.30
N ALA A 73 -2.89 7.68 -8.22
CA ALA A 73 -2.17 7.75 -6.96
C ALA A 73 -2.13 9.18 -6.38
N GLU A 74 -1.90 10.19 -7.21
CA GLU A 74 -1.90 11.59 -6.78
C GLU A 74 -3.27 12.02 -6.25
N GLU A 75 -4.34 11.68 -6.98
CA GLU A 75 -5.72 11.95 -6.57
C GLU A 75 -6.06 11.25 -5.25
N PHE A 76 -5.75 9.96 -5.14
CA PHE A 76 -5.98 9.16 -3.94
C PHE A 76 -5.30 9.74 -2.70
N PHE A 77 -3.99 10.02 -2.77
CA PHE A 77 -3.25 10.55 -1.62
C PHE A 77 -3.63 11.99 -1.28
N THR A 78 -4.03 12.79 -2.27
CA THR A 78 -4.60 14.13 -2.03
C THR A 78 -5.93 14.03 -1.29
N GLY A 79 -6.83 13.13 -1.72
CA GLY A 79 -8.11 12.87 -1.05
C GLY A 79 -7.93 12.36 0.38
N LEU A 80 -6.98 11.45 0.61
CA LEU A 80 -6.61 11.02 1.96
C LEU A 80 -6.10 12.18 2.82
N GLY A 81 -5.23 13.04 2.28
CA GLY A 81 -4.72 14.20 2.99
C GLY A 81 -5.81 15.22 3.37
N ALA A 82 -6.85 15.35 2.54
CA ALA A 82 -7.97 16.24 2.81
C ALA A 82 -8.95 15.68 3.86
N THR A 83 -9.01 14.37 4.02
CA THR A 83 -9.92 13.69 4.96
C THR A 83 -9.27 13.34 6.30
N ALA A 84 -7.94 13.25 6.34
CA ALA A 84 -7.22 12.87 7.53
C ALA A 84 -7.08 14.01 8.54
N GLU A 85 -7.67 13.85 9.72
CA GLU A 85 -7.53 14.79 10.84
C GLU A 85 -6.64 14.21 11.94
N PHE A 86 -5.45 14.77 12.11
CA PHE A 86 -4.52 14.36 13.16
C PHE A 86 -4.70 15.28 14.39
N GLY A 87 -4.97 14.68 15.56
CA GLY A 87 -4.95 15.42 16.83
C GLY A 87 -3.53 15.88 17.20
N GLU A 88 -3.41 16.77 18.19
CA GLU A 88 -2.14 17.38 18.63
C GLU A 88 -1.01 16.35 18.90
N TYR A 89 -1.38 15.15 19.34
CA TYR A 89 -0.47 14.02 19.58
C TYR A 89 -0.83 12.77 18.74
N GLY A 90 -1.78 12.88 17.82
CA GLY A 90 -2.27 11.79 16.99
C GLY A 90 -1.30 11.45 15.87
N ARG A 91 -0.80 10.20 15.84
CA ARG A 91 0.14 9.72 14.80
C ARG A 91 -0.52 8.85 13.73
N GLU A 92 -1.79 8.49 13.95
CA GLU A 92 -2.56 7.60 13.09
C GLU A 92 -3.95 8.20 12.93
N PHE A 93 -4.46 8.17 11.69
CA PHE A 93 -5.85 8.47 11.38
C PHE A 93 -6.42 7.31 10.56
N ARG A 94 -7.61 6.84 10.96
CA ARG A 94 -8.30 5.74 10.28
C ARG A 94 -9.39 6.31 9.40
N VAL A 95 -9.18 6.21 8.09
CA VAL A 95 -10.20 6.53 7.09
C VAL A 95 -11.12 5.30 6.96
N ARG A 96 -12.43 5.51 7.04
CA ARG A 96 -13.46 4.49 6.81
C ARG A 96 -14.15 4.71 5.48
#